data_AF-A0A3D1ALK6-F1
#
_entry.id   AF-A0A3D1ALK6-F1
#
_cell.length_a   1.000
_cell.length_b   1.000
_cell.length_c   1.000
_cell.angle_alpha   90.00
_cell.angle_beta   90.00
_cell.angle_gamma   90.00
#
_symmetry.space_group_name_H-M   'P 1'
#
loop_
_entity.id
_entity.type
_entity.pdbx_description
1 polymer ?
#
loop_
_entity_poly.entity_id
_entity_poly.type
_entity_poly.pdbx_seq_one_letter_code
_entity_poly.pdbx_strand_id
1 'polypeptide(L)' 'PYLFGGGGPVYSFADVPGMGSELNGNYQFGMGLSYRINPAHDFLFEMRYHHISNGGSEEPNDPLNSVKALFGITF' A
#
# COMPACT_ATOMS: atom_id res chain seq x y z
N PRO A 1 -7.02 15.58 9.27
CA PRO A 1 -6.86 14.10 9.31
C PRO A 1 -7.65 13.50 8.15
N TYR A 2 -7.22 12.35 7.63
CA TYR A 2 -7.93 11.62 6.58
C TYR A 2 -7.81 10.12 6.81
N LEU A 3 -8.78 9.39 6.26
CA LEU A 3 -8.75 7.94 6.10
C LEU A 3 -8.78 7.65 4.61
N PHE A 4 -8.12 6.58 4.18
CA PHE A 4 -8.26 6.08 2.82
C PHE A 4 -8.25 4.55 2.81
N GLY A 5 -8.91 4.00 1.80
CA GLY A 5 -8.91 2.58 1.51
C GLY A 5 -9.03 2.39 0.01
N GLY A 6 -8.40 1.33 -0.50
CA GLY A 6 -8.44 1.00 -1.92
C GLY A 6 -7.72 -0.30 -2.20
N GLY A 7 -7.81 -0.78 -3.43
CA GLY A 7 -7.14 -1.99 -3.87
C GLY A 7 -7.11 -2.06 -5.38
N GLY A 8 -6.34 -3.01 -5.91
CA GLY A 8 -6.17 -3.20 -7.34
C GLY A 8 -5.14 -4.27 -7.68
N PRO A 9 -4.83 -4.44 -8.98
CA PRO A 9 -3.75 -5.32 -9.39
C PRO A 9 -2.37 -4.75 -9.01
N VAL A 10 -1.44 -5.63 -8.65
CA VAL A 10 -0.02 -5.34 -8.43
C VAL A 10 0.80 -6.37 -9.20
N TYR A 11 1.72 -5.87 -10.01
CA TYR A 11 2.73 -6.68 -10.68
C TYR A 11 4.04 -6.60 -9.90
N SER A 12 4.67 -7.75 -9.64
CA SER A 12 5.98 -7.85 -9.00
C SER A 12 6.85 -8.82 -9.79
N PHE A 13 8.02 -8.35 -10.23
CA PHE A 13 9.08 -9.19 -10.80
C PHE A 13 10.01 -9.79 -9.71
N ALA A 14 9.82 -9.40 -8.45
CA ALA A 14 10.60 -9.92 -7.35
C ALA A 14 10.15 -11.35 -7.03
N ASP A 15 11.10 -12.26 -6.98
CA ASP A 15 10.88 -13.64 -6.53
C ASP A 15 10.81 -13.66 -5.00
N VAL A 16 9.59 -13.44 -4.49
CA VAL A 16 9.30 -13.46 -3.06
C VAL A 16 8.73 -14.84 -2.72
N PRO A 17 9.43 -15.63 -1.87
CA PRO A 17 8.92 -16.92 -1.44
C PRO A 17 7.51 -16.80 -0.86
N GLY A 18 6.58 -17.63 -1.34
CA GLY A 18 5.20 -17.65 -0.87
C GLY A 18 4.20 -16.87 -1.72
N MET A 19 4.62 -15.90 -2.55
CA MET A 19 3.68 -15.12 -3.35
C MET A 19 3.02 -15.90 -4.50
N GLY A 20 3.68 -16.93 -5.02
CA GLY A 20 3.19 -17.81 -6.08
C GLY A 20 3.16 -17.19 -7.48
N SER A 21 2.66 -15.96 -7.62
CA SER A 21 2.45 -15.30 -8.91
C SER A 21 3.12 -13.94 -9.01
N GLU A 22 3.46 -13.51 -10.25
CA GLU A 22 3.94 -12.15 -10.52
C GLU A 22 2.79 -11.12 -10.50
N LEU A 23 1.59 -11.52 -10.92
CA LEU A 23 0.40 -10.67 -10.92
C LEU A 23 -0.50 -11.02 -9.73
N ASN A 24 -0.70 -10.06 -8.84
CA ASN A 24 -1.41 -10.23 -7.58
C ASN A 24 -2.50 -9.18 -7.40
N GLY A 25 -3.43 -9.44 -6.50
CA GLY A 25 -4.31 -8.41 -5.94
C GLY A 25 -3.64 -7.73 -4.75
N ASN A 26 -3.96 -6.45 -4.55
CA ASN A 26 -3.66 -5.74 -3.32
C ASN A 26 -4.90 -5.04 -2.75
N TYR A 27 -4.91 -4.88 -1.44
CA TYR A 27 -5.71 -3.86 -0.79
C TYR A 27 -4.89 -3.14 0.28
N GLN A 28 -5.22 -1.88 0.50
CA GLN A 28 -4.56 -0.99 1.43
C GLN A 28 -5.59 -0.18 2.20
N PHE A 29 -5.24 0.11 3.45
CA PHE A 29 -5.98 0.99 4.33
C PHE A 29 -4.98 1.87 5.08
N GLY A 30 -5.33 3.13 5.30
CA GLY A 30 -4.49 3.98 6.11
C GLY A 30 -5.18 5.21 6.64
N MET A 31 -4.46 5.86 7.53
CA MET A 31 -4.86 7.09 8.18
C MET A 31 -3.70 8.08 8.14
N GLY A 32 -4.01 9.35 7.92
CA GLY A 32 -2.99 10.38 7.82
C GLY A 32 -3.41 11.74 8.33
N LEU A 33 -2.40 12.59 8.48
CA LEU A 33 -2.48 13.99 8.85
C LEU A 33 -1.94 14.81 7.69
N SER A 34 -2.61 15.92 7.38
CA SER A 34 -2.08 16.96 6.51
C SER A 34 -1.84 18.21 7.34
N TYR A 35 -0.69 18.84 7.14
CA TYR A 35 -0.33 20.13 7.71
C TYR A 35 0.06 21.09 6.59
N ARG A 36 -0.70 22.18 6.44
CA ARG A 36 -0.45 23.16 5.40
C ARG A 36 0.79 23.99 5.71
N ILE A 37 1.77 23.94 4.80
CA ILE A 37 3.02 24.69 4.89
C ILE A 37 2.84 26.09 4.29
N ASN A 38 2.19 26.17 3.12
CA ASN A 38 1.85 27.41 2.42
C ASN A 38 0.62 27.18 1.50
N PRO A 39 0.07 28.20 0.82
CA PRO A 39 -1.16 28.04 0.02
C PRO A 39 -1.12 26.98 -1.09
N ALA A 40 0.07 26.52 -1.49
CA ALA A 40 0.26 25.55 -2.56
C ALA A 40 0.93 24.24 -2.10
N HIS A 41 1.17 24.05 -0.80
CA HIS A 41 1.90 22.87 -0.31
C HIS A 41 1.43 22.43 1.07
N ASP A 42 1.24 21.12 1.20
CA ASP A 42 0.90 20.44 2.45
C ASP A 42 1.95 19.37 2.77
N PHE A 43 2.38 19.31 4.03
CA PHE A 43 3.15 18.20 4.59
C PHE A 43 2.21 17.08 5.02
N LEU A 44 2.52 15.85 4.65
CA LEU A 44 1.74 14.66 4.97
C LEU A 44 2.49 13.73 5.91
N PHE A 45 1.79 13.16 6.88
CA PHE A 45 2.23 12.02 7.68
C PHE A 45 1.15 10.95 7.67
N GLU A 46 1.50 9.70 7.38
CA GLU A 46 0.53 8.63 7.18
C GLU A 46 1.03 7.28 7.71
N MET A 47 0.11 6.52 8.31
CA MET A 47 0.28 5.09 8.60
C MET A 47 -0.57 4.27 7.63
N ARG A 48 0.06 3.34 6.91
CA ARG A 48 -0.58 2.54 5.85
C ARG A 48 -0.34 1.05 6.05
N TYR A 49 -1.43 0.29 6.16
CA TYR A 49 -1.43 -1.15 5.99
C TYR A 49 -1.59 -1.52 4.52
N HIS A 50 -0.90 -2.57 4.08
CA HIS A 50 -0.94 -3.09 2.71
C HIS A 50 -0.84 -4.60 2.72
N HIS A 51 -1.76 -5.25 2.02
CA HIS A 51 -1.84 -6.69 1.84
C HIS A 51 -1.75 -7.01 0.35
N ILE A 52 -0.93 -8.00 -0.01
CA ILE A 52 -0.79 -8.52 -1.37
C ILE A 52 -1.02 -10.04 -1.31
N SER A 53 -1.83 -10.56 -2.24
CA SER A 53 -2.03 -12.00 -2.42
C SER A 53 -2.38 -12.33 -3.87
N ASN A 54 -2.12 -13.56 -4.31
CA ASN A 54 -2.53 -14.00 -5.64
C ASN A 54 -4.01 -14.40 -5.69
N GLY A 55 -4.73 -14.34 -4.55
CA GLY A 55 -6.15 -14.67 -4.47
C GLY A 55 -6.46 -16.16 -4.71
N GLY A 56 -5.46 -17.03 -4.61
CA GLY A 56 -5.55 -18.45 -4.91
C GLY A 56 -5.41 -18.78 -6.40
N SER A 57 -4.91 -17.85 -7.23
CA SER A 57 -4.67 -18.15 -8.64
C SER A 57 -3.46 -19.06 -8.87
N GLU A 58 -2.55 -19.15 -7.90
CA GLU A 58 -1.32 -19.94 -7.97
C GLU A 58 -0.89 -20.40 -6.55
N GLU A 59 -0.21 -21.52 -6.44
CA GLU A 59 0.27 -22.07 -5.16
C GLU A 59 1.81 -21.92 -5.05
N PRO A 60 2.35 -21.50 -3.90
CA PRO A 60 1.65 -21.09 -2.68
C PRO A 60 0.99 -19.71 -2.78
N ASN A 61 0.01 -19.45 -1.91
CA ASN A 61 -0.60 -18.12 -1.73
C ASN A 61 -0.38 -17.62 -0.29
N ASP A 62 0.88 -17.44 0.09
CA ASP A 62 1.25 -16.83 1.36
C ASP A 62 1.19 -15.29 1.21
N PRO A 63 0.24 -14.61 1.85
CA PRO A 63 0.03 -13.19 1.63
C PRO A 63 1.17 -12.35 2.20
N LEU A 64 1.61 -11.35 1.43
CA LEU A 64 2.60 -10.37 1.87
C LEU A 64 1.91 -9.18 2.53
N ASN A 65 2.18 -9.01 3.83
CA ASN A 65 1.60 -7.95 4.63
C ASN A 65 2.67 -6.95 5.06
N SER A 66 2.35 -5.65 4.99
CA SER A 66 3.25 -4.60 5.45
C SER A 66 2.49 -3.46 6.12
N VAL A 67 3.12 -2.88 7.14
CA VAL A 67 2.73 -1.58 7.71
C VAL A 67 3.84 -0.59 7.39
N LYS A 68 3.47 0.56 6.83
CA LYS A 68 4.38 1.62 6.41
C LYS A 68 4.07 2.89 7.18
N ALA A 69 5.11 3.59 7.62
CA ALA A 69 5.04 4.99 8.00
C ALA A 69 5.53 5.83 6.81
N LEU A 70 4.72 6.76 6.34
CA LEU A 70 4.99 7.59 5.18
C LEU A 70 5.01 9.06 5.61
N PHE A 71 5.90 9.83 5.01
CA PHE A 71 5.95 11.27 5.14
C PHE A 71 6.29 11.89 3.79
N GLY A 72 5.75 13.07 3.48
CA GLY A 72 5.95 13.69 2.17
C GLY A 72 5.32 15.06 2.03
N ILE A 73 5.40 15.63 0.83
CA ILE A 73 4.80 16.92 0.47
C ILE A 73 3.86 16.70 -0.71
N THR A 74 2.68 17.32 -0.70
CA THR A 74 1.73 17.38 -1.82
C THR A 74 1.47 18.83 -2.24
N PHE A 75 0.96 19.01 -3.46
CA PHE A 75 0.70 20.30 -4.12
C PHE A 75 -0.79 20.52 -4.36
#